data_AF-A0A101X3Z4-F1
#
_entry.id   AF-A0A101X3Z4-F1
#
_cell.length_a   1.000
_cell.length_b   1.000
_cell.length_c   1.000
_cell.angle_alpha   90.00
_cell.angle_beta   90.00
_cell.angle_gamma   90.00
#
_symmetry.space_group_name_H-M   'P 1'
#
loop_
_entity.id
_entity.type
_entity.pdbx_description
1 polymer ?
#
loop_
_entity_poly.entity_id
_entity_poly.type
_entity_poly.pdbx_seq_one_letter_code
_entity_poly.pdbx_strand_id
1 'polypeptide(L)'
;MGVRSVVLLRVGKDFGVVMLEMKVVGLRELDEEPRDVVGDILEIEREVLRIMPELSSMSHADVVVEDGGRRFYVARLYLNDARVEYVLLISPKNSLRGLLRRFVEQGWSVKFLVEKRTAAKKSYWR
;
A
#
# COMPACT_ATOMS: atom_id res chain seq x y z
N MET A 1 -8.09 -12.21 0.08
CA MET A 1 -6.83 -13.00 0.19
C MET A 1 -6.14 -12.66 1.51
N GLY A 2 -5.13 -13.42 1.96
CA GLY A 2 -4.37 -13.04 3.17
C GLY A 2 -3.38 -11.92 2.88
N VAL A 3 -3.75 -10.66 3.16
CA VAL A 3 -2.85 -9.51 3.00
C VAL A 3 -1.59 -9.67 3.86
N ARG A 4 -0.41 -9.55 3.25
CA ARG A 4 0.86 -9.67 3.98
C ARG A 4 1.31 -8.37 4.62
N SER A 5 1.17 -7.26 3.92
CA SER A 5 1.66 -5.97 4.40
C SER A 5 0.81 -4.81 3.90
N VAL A 6 0.52 -3.87 4.79
CA VAL A 6 -0.18 -2.62 4.51
C VAL A 6 0.62 -1.49 5.13
N VAL A 7 0.82 -0.41 4.38
CA VAL A 7 1.41 0.82 4.91
C VAL A 7 0.58 2.01 4.45
N LEU A 8 0.36 2.96 5.36
CA LEU A 8 -0.07 4.29 5.00
C LEU A 8 1.12 5.25 5.12
N LEU A 9 1.34 6.02 4.06
CA LEU A 9 2.39 7.02 3.95
C LEU A 9 1.76 8.39 3.73
N ARG A 10 2.34 9.43 4.33
CA ARG A 10 2.14 10.81 3.88
C ARG A 10 3.24 11.16 2.87
N VAL A 11 2.83 11.67 1.73
CA VAL A 11 3.72 12.05 0.63
C VAL A 11 4.65 13.18 1.07
N GLY A 12 5.93 13.06 0.71
CA GLY A 12 6.98 14.00 1.05
C GLY A 12 7.21 15.07 -0.02
N LYS A 13 8.42 15.08 -0.60
CA LYS A 13 8.89 16.08 -1.58
C LYS A 13 8.11 16.06 -2.90
N ASP A 14 7.38 14.98 -3.18
CA ASP A 14 6.63 14.74 -4.42
C ASP A 14 5.22 15.33 -4.41
N PHE A 15 5.03 16.45 -3.70
CA PHE A 15 3.71 17.03 -3.44
C PHE A 15 3.03 17.42 -4.77
N GLY A 16 1.95 16.70 -5.13
CA GLY A 16 1.17 16.92 -6.34
C GLY A 16 1.42 15.93 -7.49
N VAL A 17 2.59 15.29 -7.57
CA VAL A 17 2.90 14.22 -8.55
C VAL A 17 3.67 13.12 -7.84
N VAL A 18 2.99 12.05 -7.46
CA VAL A 18 3.60 10.95 -6.70
C VAL A 18 4.53 10.14 -7.60
N MET A 19 5.83 10.16 -7.27
CA MET A 19 6.84 9.31 -7.91
C MET A 19 6.99 8.00 -7.14
N LEU A 20 6.40 6.93 -7.66
CA LEU A 20 6.51 5.61 -7.05
C LEU A 20 7.70 4.78 -7.54
N GLU A 21 8.38 5.22 -8.62
CA GLU A 21 9.37 4.39 -9.35
C GLU A 21 8.83 2.98 -9.70
N MET A 22 7.52 2.90 -9.93
CA MET A 22 6.79 1.67 -10.26
C MET A 22 5.96 1.89 -11.52
N LYS A 23 5.70 0.80 -12.26
CA LYS A 23 4.89 0.83 -13.47
C LYS A 23 3.42 0.70 -13.08
N VAL A 24 2.56 1.57 -13.59
CA VAL A 24 1.11 1.35 -13.49
C VAL A 24 0.76 0.17 -14.40
N VAL A 25 0.07 -0.81 -13.85
CA VAL A 25 -0.34 -2.03 -14.56
C VAL A 25 -1.86 -2.15 -14.58
N GLY A 26 -2.38 -2.69 -15.67
CA GLY A 26 -3.81 -2.96 -15.79
C GLY A 26 -4.22 -4.17 -14.95
N LEU A 27 -5.47 -4.21 -14.49
CA LEU A 27 -6.01 -5.35 -13.73
C LEU A 27 -5.93 -6.69 -14.48
N ARG A 28 -5.85 -6.67 -15.82
CA ARG A 28 -5.68 -7.88 -16.65
C ARG A 28 -4.30 -8.52 -16.53
N GLU A 29 -3.31 -7.78 -16.05
CA GLU A 29 -1.93 -8.26 -15.87
C GLU A 29 -1.72 -8.93 -14.52
N LEU A 30 -2.74 -8.89 -13.65
CA LEU A 30 -2.75 -9.66 -12.42
C LEU A 30 -3.21 -11.09 -12.72
N ASP A 31 -2.49 -12.07 -12.17
CA ASP A 31 -2.93 -13.47 -12.12
C ASP A 31 -4.17 -13.69 -11.21
N GLU A 32 -4.76 -12.61 -10.68
CA GLU A 32 -5.82 -12.61 -9.66
C GLU A 32 -7.12 -12.04 -10.24
N GLU A 33 -8.27 -12.55 -9.79
CA GLU A 33 -9.55 -12.01 -10.22
C GLU A 33 -9.73 -10.57 -9.68
N PRO A 34 -10.13 -9.60 -10.52
CA PRO A 34 -10.28 -8.20 -10.09
C PRO A 34 -11.19 -8.00 -8.85
N ARG A 35 -12.13 -8.93 -8.62
CA ARG A 35 -13.05 -8.89 -7.47
C ARG A 35 -12.34 -9.10 -6.13
N ASP A 36 -11.32 -9.95 -6.09
CA ASP A 36 -10.57 -10.26 -4.87
C ASP A 36 -9.75 -9.05 -4.41
N VAL A 37 -9.18 -8.33 -5.37
CA VAL A 37 -8.41 -7.11 -5.12
C VAL A 37 -9.31 -6.01 -4.56
N VAL A 38 -10.49 -5.80 -5.15
CA VAL A 38 -11.43 -4.76 -4.70
C VAL A 38 -12.00 -5.05 -3.31
N GLY A 39 -12.34 -6.31 -3.02
CA GLY A 39 -12.84 -6.71 -1.70
C GLY A 39 -11.84 -6.44 -0.58
N ASP A 40 -10.60 -6.87 -0.77
CA ASP A 40 -9.53 -6.68 0.23
C ASP A 40 -9.27 -5.18 0.49
N ILE A 41 -9.34 -4.32 -0.54
CA ILE A 41 -9.17 -2.85 -0.38
C ILE A 41 -10.25 -2.26 0.52
N LEU A 42 -11.52 -2.61 0.32
CA LEU A 42 -12.63 -2.04 1.09
C LEU A 42 -12.56 -2.41 2.57
N GLU A 43 -12.15 -3.65 2.89
CA GLU A 43 -11.95 -4.08 4.28
C GLU A 43 -10.79 -3.34 4.93
N ILE A 44 -9.65 -3.24 4.24
CA ILE A 44 -8.47 -2.52 4.73
C ILE A 44 -8.81 -1.03 4.93
N GLU A 45 -9.53 -0.41 3.99
CA GLU A 45 -9.95 0.99 4.10
C GLU A 45 -10.76 1.22 5.37
N ARG A 46 -11.74 0.36 5.69
CA ARG A 46 -12.55 0.54 6.91
C ARG A 46 -11.69 0.61 8.17
N GLU A 47 -10.65 -0.22 8.25
CA GLU A 47 -9.71 -0.18 9.37
C GLU A 47 -8.81 1.06 9.31
N VAL A 48 -8.34 1.46 8.12
CA VAL A 48 -7.56 2.70 7.94
C VAL A 48 -8.35 3.92 8.39
N LEU A 49 -9.62 4.03 8.03
CA LEU A 49 -10.50 5.15 8.39
C LEU A 49 -10.82 5.19 9.89
N ARG A 50 -10.73 4.07 10.61
CA ARG A 50 -10.81 4.08 12.08
C ARG A 50 -9.57 4.70 12.72
N ILE A 51 -8.40 4.50 12.10
CA ILE A 51 -7.11 5.02 12.60
C ILE A 51 -6.92 6.49 12.19
N MET A 52 -7.31 6.85 10.96
CA MET A 52 -7.20 8.20 10.40
C MET A 52 -8.54 8.63 9.76
N PRO A 53 -9.51 9.07 10.57
CA PRO A 53 -10.85 9.43 10.11
C PRO A 53 -10.86 10.57 9.09
N GLU A 54 -9.86 11.46 9.10
CA GLU A 54 -9.74 12.59 8.19
C GLU A 54 -9.69 12.17 6.70
N LEU A 55 -9.19 10.96 6.42
CA LEU A 55 -9.09 10.43 5.06
C LEU A 55 -10.46 10.17 4.43
N SER A 56 -11.53 10.01 5.24
CA SER A 56 -12.90 9.77 4.75
C SER A 56 -13.47 10.93 3.94
N SER A 57 -12.93 12.14 4.14
CA SER A 57 -13.33 13.34 3.42
C SER A 57 -12.55 13.56 2.13
N MET A 58 -11.46 12.82 1.93
CA MET A 58 -10.59 12.95 0.76
C MET A 58 -11.11 12.12 -0.41
N SER A 59 -11.05 12.70 -1.61
CA SER A 59 -11.19 11.92 -2.84
C SER A 59 -10.04 10.92 -2.95
N HIS A 60 -10.28 9.75 -3.56
CA HIS A 60 -9.25 8.75 -3.74
C HIS A 60 -9.27 8.11 -5.12
N ALA A 61 -8.12 7.58 -5.53
CA ALA A 61 -7.96 6.80 -6.75
C ALA A 61 -7.13 5.54 -6.46
N ASP A 62 -7.57 4.42 -7.00
CA ASP A 62 -6.91 3.13 -6.84
C ASP A 62 -6.14 2.78 -8.12
N VAL A 63 -4.88 2.38 -7.95
CA VAL A 63 -4.03 1.93 -9.04
C VAL A 63 -3.28 0.67 -8.62
N VAL A 64 -3.01 -0.19 -9.60
CA VAL A 64 -2.12 -1.33 -9.40
C VAL A 64 -0.76 -0.94 -9.96
N VAL A 65 0.28 -1.23 -9.20
CA VAL A 65 1.65 -0.89 -9.56
C VAL A 65 2.58 -2.09 -9.46
N GLU A 66 3.53 -2.17 -10.38
CA GLU A 66 4.56 -3.20 -10.44
C GLU A 66 5.94 -2.57 -10.21
N ASP A 67 6.74 -3.16 -9.33
CA ASP A 67 8.13 -2.75 -9.14
C ASP A 67 9.11 -3.47 -10.10
N GLY A 68 10.38 -3.04 -10.10
CA GLY A 68 11.41 -3.65 -10.95
C GLY A 68 11.67 -5.14 -10.70
N GLY A 69 11.15 -5.71 -9.60
CA GLY A 69 11.20 -7.13 -9.29
C GLY A 69 9.95 -7.92 -9.71
N ARG A 70 9.06 -7.34 -10.53
CA ARG A 70 7.77 -7.91 -10.93
C ARG A 70 6.84 -8.21 -9.75
N ARG A 71 6.93 -7.39 -8.70
CA ARG A 71 6.03 -7.51 -7.56
C ARG A 71 4.90 -6.51 -7.71
N PHE A 72 3.69 -7.01 -7.56
CA PHE A 72 2.48 -6.22 -7.65
C PHE A 72 2.06 -5.68 -6.28
N TYR A 73 1.59 -4.44 -6.32
CA TYR A 73 1.06 -3.71 -5.18
C TYR A 73 -0.21 -3.00 -5.61
N VAL A 74 -1.15 -2.90 -4.68
CA VAL A 74 -2.28 -2.00 -4.83
C VAL A 74 -1.91 -0.71 -4.11
N ALA A 75 -2.13 0.41 -4.77
CA ALA A 75 -1.94 1.74 -4.20
C ALA A 75 -3.27 2.49 -4.23
N ARG A 76 -3.73 2.95 -3.07
CA ARG A 76 -4.80 3.95 -2.96
C ARG A 76 -4.16 5.31 -2.70
N LEU A 77 -4.43 6.25 -3.59
CA LEU A 77 -3.96 7.62 -3.53
C LEU A 77 -5.08 8.46 -2.93
N TYR A 78 -4.87 9.07 -1.77
CA TYR A 78 -5.81 10.03 -1.18
C TYR A 78 -5.41 11.44 -1.59
N LEU A 79 -6.37 12.18 -2.15
CA LEU A 79 -6.16 13.49 -2.74
C LEU A 79 -6.90 14.58 -1.96
N ASN A 80 -6.22 15.71 -1.82
CA ASN A 80 -6.74 16.97 -1.33
C ASN A 80 -6.33 18.08 -2.30
N ASP A 81 -7.26 18.92 -2.74
CA ASP A 81 -7.02 19.97 -3.74
C ASP A 81 -6.26 19.48 -4.99
N ALA A 82 -6.67 18.32 -5.52
CA ALA A 82 -6.04 17.63 -6.66
C ALA A 82 -4.56 17.22 -6.45
N ARG A 83 -4.08 17.20 -5.20
CA ARG A 83 -2.74 16.75 -4.84
C ARG A 83 -2.83 15.48 -4.01
N VAL A 84 -2.01 14.49 -4.33
CA VAL A 84 -1.92 13.28 -3.50
C VAL A 84 -1.20 13.63 -2.19
N GLU A 85 -1.91 13.52 -1.06
CA GLU A 85 -1.34 13.76 0.26
C GLU A 85 -0.94 12.47 0.97
N TYR A 86 -1.70 11.40 0.75
CA TYR A 86 -1.45 10.11 1.35
C TYR A 86 -1.49 8.99 0.32
N VAL A 87 -0.70 7.96 0.58
CA VAL A 87 -0.67 6.74 -0.22
C VAL A 87 -0.77 5.54 0.70
N LEU A 88 -1.80 4.74 0.50
CA LEU A 88 -1.96 3.42 1.11
C LEU A 88 -1.41 2.38 0.14
N LEU A 89 -0.32 1.71 0.49
CA LEU A 89 0.21 0.58 -0.28
C LEU A 89 -0.18 -0.73 0.40
N ILE A 90 -0.74 -1.64 -0.38
CA ILE A 90 -1.15 -2.96 0.03
C ILE A 90 -0.37 -3.97 -0.79
N SER A 91 0.29 -4.89 -0.08
CA SER A 91 1.07 -5.97 -0.65
C SER A 91 0.49 -7.31 -0.21
N PRO A 92 -0.01 -8.13 -1.15
CA PRO A 92 -0.57 -9.43 -0.81
C PRO A 92 0.51 -10.44 -0.41
N LYS A 93 1.68 -10.38 -1.05
CA LYS A 93 2.69 -11.45 -0.98
C LYS A 93 4.02 -11.00 -0.38
N ASN A 94 4.31 -9.70 -0.41
CA ASN A 94 5.64 -9.15 -0.10
C ASN A 94 5.64 -8.26 1.15
N SER A 95 6.79 -8.14 1.81
CA SER A 95 7.02 -7.09 2.80
C SER A 95 7.19 -5.75 2.07
N LEU A 96 6.67 -4.67 2.66
CA LEU A 96 6.84 -3.32 2.13
C LEU A 96 8.13 -2.65 2.62
N ARG A 97 8.89 -3.22 3.57
CA ARG A 97 10.05 -2.58 4.20
C ARG A 97 11.10 -2.05 3.21
N GLY A 98 11.41 -2.83 2.17
CA GLY A 98 12.37 -2.43 1.16
C GLY A 98 11.89 -1.22 0.33
N LEU A 99 10.60 -1.15 0.05
CA LEU A 99 9.97 0.01 -0.59
C LEU A 99 9.93 1.22 0.34
N LEU A 100 9.55 1.00 1.61
CA LEU A 100 9.46 2.07 2.61
C LEU A 100 10.75 2.83 2.79
N ARG A 101 11.89 2.13 2.81
CA ARG A 101 13.19 2.77 2.92
C ARG A 101 13.39 3.81 1.82
N ARG A 102 13.05 3.48 0.57
CA ARG A 102 13.18 4.39 -0.58
C ARG A 102 12.26 5.60 -0.45
N PHE A 103 10.99 5.39 -0.09
CA PHE A 103 10.05 6.50 0.08
C PHE A 103 10.46 7.43 1.24
N VAL A 104 10.95 6.88 2.34
CA VAL A 104 11.47 7.68 3.47
C VAL A 104 12.71 8.47 3.07
N GLU A 105 13.61 7.88 2.27
CA GLU A 105 14.77 8.60 1.70
C GLU A 105 14.33 9.75 0.76
N GLN A 106 13.16 9.62 0.10
CA GLN A 106 12.50 10.67 -0.68
C GLN A 106 11.72 11.69 0.18
N GLY A 107 11.75 11.55 1.51
CA GLY A 107 11.13 12.46 2.47
C GLY A 107 9.67 12.14 2.79
N TRP A 108 9.16 10.98 2.38
CA TRP A 108 7.83 10.54 2.79
C TRP A 108 7.85 10.09 4.25
N SER A 109 6.70 10.18 4.93
CA SER A 109 6.58 9.76 6.33
C SER A 109 5.60 8.62 6.50
N VAL A 110 6.02 7.58 7.24
CA VAL A 110 5.17 6.44 7.57
C VAL A 110 4.18 6.83 8.67
N LYS A 111 2.89 6.66 8.41
CA LYS A 111 1.82 6.82 9.42
C LYS A 111 1.62 5.54 10.20
N PHE A 112 1.56 4.41 9.51
CA PHE A 112 1.63 3.09 10.12
C PHE A 112 2.08 2.04 9.12
N LEU A 113 2.62 0.93 9.63
CA LEU A 113 2.95 -0.27 8.89
C LEU A 113 2.37 -1.47 9.65
N VAL A 114 1.54 -2.24 8.97
CA VAL A 114 1.04 -3.52 9.46
C VAL A 114 1.67 -4.62 8.59
N GLU A 115 2.31 -5.59 9.24
CA GLU A 115 2.88 -6.76 8.57
C GLU A 115 2.47 -8.03 9.28
N LYS A 116 1.92 -8.98 8.51
CA LYS A 116 1.71 -10.33 8.98
C LYS A 116 3.08 -10.99 9.16
N ARG A 117 3.51 -11.17 10.42
CA ARG A 117 4.70 -11.95 10.74
C ARG A 117 4.37 -13.43 10.65
N THR A 118 5.06 -14.16 9.80
CA THR A 118 5.14 -15.62 9.93
C THR A 118 6.01 -15.93 11.14
N ALA A 119 5.41 -16.34 12.25
CA ALA A 119 6.17 -16.91 13.36
C ALA A 119 6.92 -18.14 12.83
N ALA A 120 8.25 -18.13 12.89
CA ALA A 120 9.01 -19.35 12.68
C ALA A 120 8.53 -20.37 13.72
N LYS A 121 8.08 -21.55 13.29
CA LYS A 121 7.91 -22.69 14.19
C LYS A 121 9.30 -23.04 14.75
N LYS A 122 9.72 -22.39 15.83
CA LYS A 122 10.76 -22.94 16.67
C LYS A 122 10.16 -24.18 17.32
N SER A 123 10.50 -25.34 16.77
CA SER A 123 10.37 -26.62 17.47
C SER A 123 11.26 -26.53 18.71
N TYR A 124 10.65 -26.17 19.84
CA TYR A 124 11.24 -26.37 21.16
C TYR A 124 10.88 -27.79 21.59
N TRP A 125 11.58 -28.77 21.01
CA TRP A 125 11.73 -30.11 21.57
C TRP A 125 13.15 -30.59 21.24
N ARG A 126 14.03 -30.44 22.23
CA ARG A 126 15.26 -31.22 22.41
C ARG A 126 15.42 -31.50 23.89
#